data_AF-A0A1N7CDF9-F1
#
_entry.id   AF-A0A1N7CDF9-F1
#
_cell.length_a   1.000
_cell.length_b   1.000
_cell.length_c   1.000
_cell.angle_alpha   90.00
_cell.angle_beta   90.00
_cell.angle_gamma   90.00
#
_symmetry.space_group_name_H-M   'P 1'
#
loop_
_entity.id
_entity.type
_entity.pdbx_description
1 polymer ?
#
loop_
_entity_poly.entity_id
_entity_poly.type
_entity_poly.pdbx_seq_one_letter_code
_entity_poly.pdbx_strand_id
1 'polypeptide(L)' 'MTTEESALSSEAELNAELKALLRRAHSNGIDVEGGWECRNGTEHPDWDVIVTEVEKNGESE' A
#
# COMPACT_ATOMS: atom_id res chain seq x y z
N MET A 1 14.27 15.15 -6.39
CA MET A 1 12.96 15.71 -6.76
C MET A 1 12.08 15.49 -5.55
N THR A 2 11.65 16.56 -4.90
CA THR A 2 10.70 16.51 -3.79
C THR A 2 9.39 16.02 -4.38
N THR A 3 9.06 14.75 -4.16
CA THR A 3 7.68 14.29 -4.29
C THR A 3 6.89 15.16 -3.33
N GLU A 4 5.99 15.99 -3.86
CA GLU A 4 4.98 16.61 -3.03
C GLU A 4 4.14 15.46 -2.50
N GLU A 5 4.52 14.93 -1.33
CA GLU A 5 3.74 13.96 -0.60
C GLU A 5 2.44 14.66 -0.26
N SER A 6 1.41 14.40 -1.07
CA SER A 6 0.04 14.84 -0.78
C SER A 6 -0.25 14.44 0.65
N ALA A 7 -0.42 15.44 1.52
CA ALA A 7 -0.62 15.19 2.94
C ALA A 7 -1.82 14.25 3.11
N LEU A 8 -1.58 13.05 3.60
CA LEU A 8 -2.64 12.09 3.89
C LEU A 8 -3.34 12.56 5.16
N SER A 9 -4.51 13.14 4.99
CA SER A 9 -5.28 13.74 6.08
C SER A 9 -6.48 12.88 6.51
N SER A 10 -6.82 11.86 5.71
CA SER A 10 -7.94 10.96 5.94
C SER A 10 -7.60 9.50 5.64
N GLU A 11 -8.26 8.58 6.33
CA GLU A 11 -8.15 7.13 6.08
C GLU A 11 -8.50 6.77 4.62
N ALA A 12 -9.49 7.45 4.04
CA ALA A 12 -9.88 7.26 2.64
C ALA A 12 -8.76 7.62 1.65
N GLU A 13 -7.98 8.67 1.94
CA GLU A 13 -6.83 9.07 1.11
C GLU A 13 -5.70 8.05 1.22
N LEU A 14 -5.40 7.61 2.44
CA LEU A 14 -4.43 6.54 2.68
C LEU A 14 -4.81 5.25 1.94
N ASN A 15 -6.09 4.86 1.99
CA ASN A 15 -6.58 3.68 1.30
C ASN A 15 -6.45 3.81 -0.24
N ALA A 16 -6.77 4.98 -0.78
CA ALA A 16 -6.64 5.26 -2.21
C ALA A 16 -5.18 5.14 -2.69
N GLU A 17 -4.23 5.69 -1.93
CA GLU A 17 -2.81 5.62 -2.26
C GLU A 17 -2.25 4.19 -2.11
N LEU A 18 -2.63 3.46 -1.06
CA LEU A 18 -2.28 2.04 -0.91
C LEU A 18 -2.78 1.21 -2.09
N LYS A 19 -4.03 1.43 -2.52
CA LYS A 19 -4.62 0.77 -3.69
C LYS A 19 -3.85 1.09 -4.97
N ALA A 20 -3.48 2.36 -5.18
CA ALA A 20 -2.69 2.78 -6.34
C ALA A 20 -1.29 2.15 -6.32
N LEU A 21 -0.64 2.12 -5.16
CA LEU A 21 0.68 1.53 -4.95
C LEU A 21 0.69 0.04 -5.27
N LEU A 22 -0.22 -0.74 -4.67
CA LEU A 22 -0.29 -2.19 -4.86
C LEU A 22 -0.56 -2.56 -6.32
N ARG A 23 -1.46 -1.82 -6.98
CA ARG A 23 -1.73 -2.00 -8.42
C ARG A 23 -0.49 -1.75 -9.28
N ARG A 24 0.26 -0.69 -8.98
CA ARG A 24 1.49 -0.36 -9.73
C ARG A 24 2.57 -1.42 -9.50
N ALA A 25 2.77 -1.87 -8.26
CA ALA A 25 3.72 -2.92 -7.94
C ALA A 25 3.39 -4.23 -8.68
N HIS A 26 2.14 -4.68 -8.59
CA HIS A 26 1.66 -5.86 -9.30
C HIS A 26 1.81 -5.73 -10.83
N SER A 27 1.46 -4.58 -11.41
CA SER A 27 1.64 -4.32 -12.85
C SER A 27 3.11 -4.37 -13.30
N ASN A 28 4.05 -4.13 -12.39
CA ASN A 28 5.48 -4.21 -12.64
C ASN A 28 6.07 -5.60 -12.34
N GLY A 29 5.22 -6.60 -12.05
CA GLY A 29 5.64 -7.97 -11.74
C GLY A 29 6.22 -8.14 -10.33
N ILE A 30 6.03 -7.17 -9.43
CA ILE A 30 6.36 -7.32 -8.02
C ILE A 30 5.21 -8.09 -7.38
N ASP A 31 5.52 -9.26 -6.81
CA ASP A 31 4.57 -9.97 -5.97
C ASP A 31 4.34 -9.15 -4.69
N VAL A 32 3.09 -8.77 -4.46
CA VAL A 32 2.73 -7.86 -3.36
C VAL A 32 2.26 -8.61 -2.12
N GLU A 33 1.97 -9.91 -2.22
CA GLU A 33 1.48 -10.73 -1.12
C GLU A 33 2.57 -10.99 -0.08
N GLY A 34 2.18 -11.06 1.19
CA GLY A 34 3.06 -11.39 2.31
C GLY A 34 3.40 -10.19 3.21
N GLY A 35 4.45 -10.36 4.01
CA GLY A 35 4.90 -9.38 4.99
C GLY A 35 5.99 -8.46 4.45
N TRP A 36 5.88 -7.17 4.77
CA TRP A 36 6.79 -6.11 4.38
C TRP A 36 7.27 -5.35 5.59
N GLU A 37 8.58 -5.36 5.82
CA GLU A 37 9.22 -4.57 6.85
C GLU A 37 9.46 -3.14 6.34
N CYS A 38 8.63 -2.21 6.78
CA CYS A 38 8.75 -0.79 6.48
C CYS A 38 9.55 -0.11 7.61
N ARG A 39 10.87 -0.07 7.45
CA ARG A 39 11.78 0.61 8.37
C ARG A 39 11.79 2.11 8.10
N ASN A 40 11.39 2.93 9.08
CA ASN A 40 11.18 4.38 8.88
C ASN A 40 12.20 5.27 9.61
N GLY A 41 13.29 4.68 10.10
CA GLY A 41 14.36 5.40 10.78
C GLY A 41 13.98 5.79 12.21
N THR A 42 14.68 6.77 12.79
CA THR A 42 14.54 7.12 14.21
C THR A 42 13.38 8.05 14.52
N GLU A 43 12.83 8.72 13.50
CA GLU A 43 11.79 9.76 13.66
C GLU A 43 10.38 9.18 13.64
N HIS A 44 10.21 7.98 13.09
CA HIS A 44 8.93 7.31 12.91
C HIS A 44 9.02 5.84 13.33
N PRO A 45 7.95 5.25 13.86
CA PRO A 45 7.93 3.83 14.16
C PRO A 45 8.13 3.00 12.89
N ASP A 46 8.81 1.86 13.05
CA ASP A 46 8.84 0.82 12.03
C ASP A 46 7.48 0.12 11.95
N TRP A 47 7.07 -0.26 10.75
CA TRP A 47 5.82 -0.98 10.52
C TRP A 47 6.08 -2.34 9.89
N ASP A 48 5.36 -3.34 10.38
CA ASP A 48 5.18 -4.61 9.67
C ASP A 48 3.85 -4.52 8.92
N VAL A 49 3.90 -4.64 7.59
CA VAL A 49 2.73 -4.54 6.72
C VAL A 49 2.47 -5.90 6.09
N ILE A 50 1.30 -6.46 6.36
CA ILE A 50 0.88 -7.75 5.80
C ILE A 50 -0.16 -7.48 4.71
N VAL A 51 0.14 -7.90 3.49
CA VAL A 51 -0.76 -7.85 2.35
C VAL A 51 -1.26 -9.26 2.08
N THR A 52 -2.57 -9.45 2.20
CA THR A 52 -3.23 -10.73 1.92
C THR A 52 -4.21 -10.54 0.79
N GLU A 53 -4.22 -11.45 -0.19
CA GLU A 53 -5.29 -11.48 -1.18
C GLU A 53 -6.63 -11.73 -0.47
N VAL A 54 -7.56 -10.79 -0.63
CA VAL A 54 -8.95 -10.99 -0.28
C VAL A 54 -9.68 -11.39 -1.55
N GLU A 55 -10.61 -12.35 -1.44
CA GLU A 55 -11.46 -12.71 -2.58
C GLU A 55 -12.00 -11.42 -3.20
N LYS A 56 -11.79 -11.26 -4.51
CA LYS A 56 -12.58 -10.27 -5.26
C LYS A 56 -14.01 -10.69 -5.03
N ASN A 57 -14.79 -9.83 -4.37
CA ASN A 57 -16.22 -10.04 -4.24
C ASN A 57 -16.70 -10.45 -5.63
N GLY A 58 -17.11 -11.71 -5.76
CA GLY A 58 -17.45 -12.31 -7.03
C GLY A 58 -18.75 -11.71 -7.50
N GLU A 59 -18.72 -10.46 -7.94
CA GLU A 59 -19.70 -9.91 -8.86
C GLU A 59 -19.35 -10.50 -10.22
N SER A 60 -19.55 -11.81 -10.35
CA SER A 60 -20.13 -12.31 -11.60
C SER A 60 -21.57 -11.82 -11.57
N GLU A 61 -21.85 -10.74 -12.32
CA GLU A 61 -23.09 -10.38 -13.04
C GLU A 61 -23.13 -8.88 -13.35
#